data_AF-A0A6G6YPM6-F1
#
_entry.id   AF-A0A6G6YPM6-F1
#
_cell.length_a   1.000
_cell.length_b   1.000
_cell.length_c   1.000
_cell.angle_alpha   90.00
_cell.angle_beta   90.00
_cell.angle_gamma   90.00
#
_symmetry.space_group_name_H-M   'P 1'
#
loop_
_entity.id
_entity.type
_entity.pdbx_description
1 polymer ?
#
loop_
_entity_poly.entity_id
_entity_poly.type
_entity_poly.pdbx_seq_one_letter_code
_entity_poly.pdbx_strand_id
1 'polypeptide(L)'
;MATFAANTESVSFATLFAVFNQTNPVDLLNAFSNQSPSGFTYTADTGYTVTVSGSGFTYTNYVIINIPASGTVTGISVLHNGVPVFTVTNTSVAVDFTAWYTINTSGGIPTGASLHIPVDALIAAFFAGNDSVSGSTLSDFLLGAAGNDVILGGSGNDSIDGGSGNNLLYGGDGNDLVSGGSGNDVLVLGNGNDTGYSGNGNNYIYAGSGDDLLVGGSGLDVLLGEDGNDSIYGGGGFNYLFGGSGNDVLVGAGGSGASDVNVMYGGDGADYLYGGAGTNYFYGGAGVDTMYGGSGLNIFISSGETDGNVIYGGSGQNYVYGSNGGDTVTGGSGVDVFLMGAGADVINGGGGVDYAWGGGGSDTFVISDAAPEVMVIEDFNVGGVNDVLNFAGTSLHSFADVQAASFYSPGINTTIITDAAGNAAWLIGVGPAQLDASMFKFT
;
A
#
# COMPACT_ATOMS: atom_id res chain seq x y z
N MET A 1 -24.49 -19.77 -42.46
CA MET A 1 -24.63 -20.88 -41.48
C MET A 1 -23.43 -20.82 -40.55
N ALA A 2 -23.72 -20.77 -39.25
CA ALA A 2 -22.83 -20.87 -38.08
C ALA A 2 -21.88 -19.69 -37.76
N THR A 3 -21.70 -19.52 -36.45
CA THR A 3 -21.42 -18.34 -35.60
C THR A 3 -20.23 -18.56 -34.66
N PHE A 4 -19.88 -17.49 -33.90
CA PHE A 4 -19.09 -17.32 -32.65
C PHE A 4 -17.84 -16.45 -32.89
N ALA A 5 -17.81 -15.17 -32.50
CA ALA A 5 -17.85 -14.50 -31.17
C ALA A 5 -16.44 -13.96 -30.86
N ALA A 6 -16.33 -12.64 -30.63
CA ALA A 6 -15.08 -11.91 -30.54
C ALA A 6 -14.74 -11.52 -29.10
N ASN A 7 -13.45 -11.65 -28.80
CA ASN A 7 -12.75 -11.35 -27.55
C ASN A 7 -12.29 -9.88 -27.53
N THR A 8 -12.05 -9.32 -26.33
CA THR A 8 -11.07 -8.23 -25.97
C THR A 8 -11.22 -7.97 -24.45
N GLU A 9 -10.28 -8.24 -23.52
CA GLU A 9 -9.05 -7.48 -23.15
C GLU A 9 -9.22 -5.95 -23.16
N SER A 10 -8.83 -5.09 -22.20
CA SER A 10 -8.19 -5.15 -20.85
C SER A 10 -8.00 -3.70 -20.28
N VAL A 11 -7.92 -3.54 -18.94
CA VAL A 11 -7.29 -2.48 -18.07
C VAL A 11 -7.95 -1.09 -17.82
N SER A 12 -7.94 -0.73 -16.51
CA SER A 12 -8.30 0.50 -15.74
C SER A 12 -7.34 1.71 -15.96
N PHE A 13 -7.50 2.95 -15.45
CA PHE A 13 -7.52 3.44 -14.06
C PHE A 13 -7.87 4.96 -13.99
N ALA A 14 -8.16 5.42 -12.77
CA ALA A 14 -8.38 6.76 -12.18
C ALA A 14 -7.62 7.98 -12.80
N THR A 15 -8.10 9.23 -12.67
CA THR A 15 -8.06 10.04 -11.43
C THR A 15 -8.80 11.40 -11.53
N LEU A 16 -9.22 11.87 -10.35
CA LEU A 16 -9.20 13.26 -9.85
C LEU A 16 -10.50 14.11 -9.80
N PHE A 17 -11.05 14.13 -8.59
CA PHE A 17 -11.83 15.17 -7.92
C PHE A 17 -11.52 16.62 -8.38
N ALA A 18 -12.55 17.38 -8.73
CA ALA A 18 -12.66 18.81 -8.37
C ALA A 18 -14.09 19.35 -8.57
N VAL A 19 -14.56 20.10 -7.56
CA VAL A 19 -15.69 21.04 -7.55
C VAL A 19 -17.08 20.47 -7.20
N PHE A 20 -17.28 20.19 -5.91
CA PHE A 20 -18.54 20.52 -5.26
C PHE A 20 -18.69 22.05 -5.21
N ASN A 21 -19.46 22.66 -6.11
CA ASN A 21 -20.39 23.75 -5.78
C ASN A 21 -21.24 24.19 -6.99
N GLN A 22 -22.49 24.58 -6.71
CA GLN A 22 -23.43 25.39 -7.49
C GLN A 22 -24.59 24.67 -8.24
N THR A 23 -25.69 24.50 -7.49
CA THR A 23 -27.08 24.89 -7.85
C THR A 23 -27.73 24.33 -9.13
N ASN A 24 -28.32 23.11 -9.07
CA ASN A 24 -29.72 22.79 -9.40
C ASN A 24 -29.94 21.25 -9.38
N PRO A 25 -31.04 20.70 -8.81
CA PRO A 25 -31.25 19.28 -8.66
C PRO A 25 -32.12 18.72 -9.80
N VAL A 26 -31.63 18.74 -11.05
CA VAL A 26 -32.20 17.97 -12.16
C VAL A 26 -31.10 17.72 -13.18
N ASP A 27 -30.32 16.63 -13.03
CA ASP A 27 -29.77 15.87 -14.17
C ASP A 27 -29.00 14.58 -13.79
N LEU A 28 -29.51 13.80 -12.83
CA LEU A 28 -28.99 12.45 -12.56
C LEU A 28 -29.35 11.40 -13.63
N LEU A 29 -30.01 11.81 -14.73
CA LEU A 29 -30.41 10.89 -15.81
C LEU A 29 -29.85 11.26 -17.20
N ASN A 30 -29.30 12.46 -17.43
CA ASN A 30 -28.75 12.83 -18.75
C ASN A 30 -27.21 12.88 -18.83
N ALA A 31 -26.49 12.74 -17.72
CA ALA A 31 -25.02 12.65 -17.73
C ALA A 31 -24.48 11.29 -18.24
N PHE A 32 -25.35 10.32 -18.56
CA PHE A 32 -24.95 9.06 -19.17
C PHE A 32 -24.88 9.10 -20.72
N SER A 33 -25.19 10.23 -21.36
CA SER A 33 -25.41 10.26 -22.82
C SER A 33 -24.32 10.90 -23.67
N ASN A 34 -23.37 11.67 -23.12
CA ASN A 34 -22.41 12.41 -23.95
C ASN A 34 -21.04 12.51 -23.29
N GLN A 35 -20.27 11.41 -23.31
CA GLN A 35 -18.87 11.34 -23.76
C GLN A 35 -18.37 9.89 -23.70
N SER A 36 -18.71 9.07 -24.72
CA SER A 36 -17.71 8.32 -25.49
C SER A 36 -18.30 7.91 -26.86
N PRO A 37 -17.51 7.84 -27.95
CA PRO A 37 -18.01 7.70 -29.31
C PRO A 37 -18.59 6.31 -29.64
N SER A 38 -19.79 6.31 -30.24
CA SER A 38 -20.44 5.27 -31.05
C SER A 38 -20.23 3.79 -30.69
N GLY A 39 -21.25 3.17 -30.06
CA GLY A 39 -21.38 1.70 -30.05
C GLY A 39 -22.24 1.09 -28.94
N PHE A 40 -22.51 1.82 -27.86
CA PHE A 40 -23.32 1.32 -26.73
C PHE A 40 -24.79 1.71 -26.85
N THR A 41 -25.69 0.74 -26.70
CA THR A 41 -27.13 0.98 -26.56
C THR A 41 -27.47 0.77 -25.09
N TYR A 42 -27.84 1.84 -24.38
CA TYR A 42 -28.39 1.76 -23.03
C TYR A 42 -29.79 1.13 -23.10
N THR A 43 -30.06 0.11 -22.29
CA THR A 43 -31.44 -0.30 -21.96
C THR A 43 -31.58 -0.08 -20.46
N ALA A 44 -32.50 0.79 -20.05
CA ALA A 44 -32.76 1.06 -18.64
C ALA A 44 -33.16 -0.24 -17.94
N ASP A 45 -32.37 -0.69 -16.96
CA ASP A 45 -32.64 -1.92 -16.25
C ASP A 45 -33.74 -1.70 -15.20
N THR A 46 -34.95 -2.10 -15.54
CA THR A 46 -36.13 -2.07 -14.68
C THR A 46 -36.14 -3.34 -13.82
N GLY A 47 -35.39 -3.37 -12.71
CA GLY A 47 -35.17 -4.61 -11.95
C GLY A 47 -35.31 -4.57 -10.43
N TYR A 48 -35.54 -3.42 -9.79
CA TYR A 48 -35.61 -3.34 -8.32
C TYR A 48 -37.04 -3.55 -7.81
N THR A 49 -37.26 -4.52 -6.92
CA THR A 49 -38.58 -4.80 -6.31
C THR A 49 -38.50 -4.69 -4.79
N VAL A 50 -39.16 -3.68 -4.20
CA VAL A 50 -39.31 -3.59 -2.73
C VAL A 50 -40.50 -4.44 -2.32
N THR A 51 -40.32 -5.40 -1.41
CA THR A 51 -41.44 -6.23 -0.92
C THR A 51 -41.82 -5.79 0.48
N VAL A 52 -43.00 -5.18 0.60
CA VAL A 52 -43.69 -4.99 1.89
C VAL A 52 -44.78 -6.04 1.97
N SER A 53 -44.88 -6.75 3.09
CA SER A 53 -45.95 -7.72 3.30
C SER A 53 -47.31 -7.02 3.28
N GLY A 54 -48.03 -7.11 2.14
CA GLY A 54 -49.45 -6.78 2.06
C GLY A 54 -49.95 -5.74 1.05
N SER A 55 -49.22 -5.30 0.01
CA SER A 55 -49.81 -4.70 -1.22
C SER A 55 -48.76 -4.31 -2.28
N GLY A 56 -49.21 -4.09 -3.53
CA GLY A 56 -48.37 -3.85 -4.73
C GLY A 56 -48.03 -2.38 -5.05
N PHE A 57 -47.12 -2.18 -6.03
CA PHE A 57 -46.42 -0.91 -6.31
C PHE A 57 -46.49 -0.46 -7.79
N THR A 58 -46.23 0.84 -8.03
CA THR A 58 -45.94 1.44 -9.36
C THR A 58 -44.90 2.57 -9.19
N TYR A 59 -43.97 2.73 -10.14
CA TYR A 59 -42.74 3.53 -9.99
C TYR A 59 -42.82 4.95 -10.59
N THR A 60 -42.39 5.99 -9.85
CA THR A 60 -41.76 7.24 -10.36
C THR A 60 -41.22 8.13 -9.21
N ASN A 61 -39.92 8.48 -9.23
CA ASN A 61 -39.16 9.49 -8.44
C ASN A 61 -39.38 9.61 -6.91
N TYR A 62 -40.20 8.76 -6.30
CA TYR A 62 -40.52 8.72 -4.88
C TYR A 62 -40.81 7.28 -4.48
N VAL A 63 -40.48 6.90 -3.24
CA VAL A 63 -40.99 5.66 -2.64
C VAL A 63 -42.36 5.97 -2.01
N ILE A 64 -43.39 5.29 -2.50
CA ILE A 64 -44.76 5.39 -1.95
C ILE A 64 -44.99 4.19 -1.03
N ILE A 65 -45.07 4.46 0.28
CA ILE A 65 -45.44 3.45 1.27
C ILE A 65 -46.95 3.53 1.50
N ASN A 66 -47.69 2.52 1.04
CA ASN A 66 -49.12 2.39 1.31
C ASN A 66 -49.31 1.66 2.65
N ILE A 67 -49.86 2.37 3.65
CA ILE A 67 -50.16 1.79 4.95
C ILE A 67 -51.48 1.01 4.85
N PRO A 68 -51.49 -0.32 5.10
CA PRO A 68 -52.73 -1.08 5.09
C PRO A 68 -53.68 -0.59 6.19
N ALA A 69 -54.98 -0.82 6.00
CA ALA A 69 -56.05 -0.34 6.89
C ALA A 69 -55.93 -0.83 8.36
N SER A 70 -55.02 -1.77 8.65
CA SER A 70 -54.60 -2.20 9.98
C SER A 70 -53.20 -2.85 9.95
N GLY A 71 -52.36 -2.58 10.97
CA GLY A 71 -51.07 -3.26 11.20
C GLY A 71 -49.88 -2.32 11.50
N THR A 72 -48.83 -2.86 12.14
CA THR A 72 -47.54 -2.19 12.40
C THR A 72 -46.51 -2.67 11.39
N VAL A 73 -45.73 -1.77 10.78
CA VAL A 73 -44.62 -2.15 9.88
C VAL A 73 -43.39 -2.49 10.73
N THR A 74 -42.87 -3.71 10.60
CA THR A 74 -41.77 -4.23 11.45
C THR A 74 -40.44 -4.41 10.72
N GLY A 75 -40.35 -4.07 9.42
CA GLY A 75 -39.12 -4.15 8.63
C GLY A 75 -39.32 -3.73 7.17
N ILE A 76 -38.23 -3.38 6.48
CA ILE A 76 -38.19 -3.05 5.05
C ILE A 76 -37.13 -3.94 4.40
N SER A 77 -37.48 -4.60 3.29
CA SER A 77 -36.55 -5.41 2.48
C SER A 77 -36.60 -4.96 1.04
N VAL A 78 -35.42 -4.77 0.43
CA VAL A 78 -35.26 -4.50 -1.00
C VAL A 78 -34.82 -5.80 -1.68
N LEU A 79 -35.49 -6.20 -2.76
CA LEU A 79 -35.20 -7.44 -3.50
C LEU A 79 -34.85 -7.13 -4.96
N HIS A 80 -34.00 -7.96 -5.55
CA HIS A 80 -33.71 -8.01 -6.98
C HIS A 80 -33.99 -9.42 -7.48
N ASN A 81 -34.84 -9.55 -8.50
CA ASN A 81 -35.27 -10.86 -9.05
C ASN A 81 -35.79 -11.88 -8.02
N GLY A 82 -36.41 -11.41 -6.92
CA GLY A 82 -36.95 -12.27 -5.86
C GLY A 82 -35.92 -12.71 -4.80
N VAL A 83 -34.67 -12.25 -4.92
CA VAL A 83 -33.61 -12.44 -3.92
C VAL A 83 -33.50 -11.16 -3.08
N PRO A 84 -33.47 -11.24 -1.73
CA PRO A 84 -33.18 -10.09 -0.88
C PRO A 84 -31.81 -9.51 -1.23
N VAL A 85 -31.77 -8.22 -1.56
CA VAL A 85 -30.54 -7.44 -1.77
C VAL A 85 -30.12 -6.78 -0.45
N PHE A 86 -31.08 -6.53 0.45
CA PHE A 86 -30.78 -5.93 1.75
C PHE A 86 -31.86 -6.23 2.80
N THR A 87 -31.44 -6.51 4.04
CA THR A 87 -32.30 -6.72 5.22
C THR A 87 -31.79 -5.88 6.39
N VAL A 88 -32.56 -4.87 6.81
CA VAL A 88 -32.29 -4.13 8.06
C VAL A 88 -33.02 -4.79 9.23
N THR A 89 -32.29 -5.27 10.22
CA THR A 89 -32.85 -5.65 11.52
C THR A 89 -32.51 -4.61 12.58
N ASN A 90 -33.56 -3.99 13.10
CA ASN A 90 -33.59 -2.87 14.03
C ASN A 90 -32.67 -3.01 15.28
N THR A 91 -31.78 -2.02 15.50
CA THR A 91 -31.43 -1.57 16.84
C THR A 91 -31.52 -0.04 16.96
N SER A 92 -32.74 0.43 17.25
CA SER A 92 -33.04 1.68 17.97
C SER A 92 -32.39 2.97 17.45
N VAL A 93 -33.01 3.60 16.46
CA VAL A 93 -32.85 5.05 16.22
C VAL A 93 -34.23 5.72 16.21
N ALA A 94 -34.42 6.64 17.14
CA ALA A 94 -35.48 7.65 17.05
C ALA A 94 -34.99 8.73 16.09
N VAL A 95 -35.59 8.83 14.91
CA VAL A 95 -35.23 9.83 13.90
C VAL A 95 -35.88 11.17 14.27
N ASP A 96 -35.07 12.16 14.65
CA ASP A 96 -35.50 13.55 14.86
C ASP A 96 -35.23 14.39 13.59
N PHE A 97 -36.30 14.81 12.91
CA PHE A 97 -36.25 15.52 11.62
C PHE A 97 -36.20 17.04 11.85
N THR A 98 -35.01 17.61 12.08
CA THR A 98 -34.84 19.07 12.30
C THR A 98 -34.08 19.79 11.17
N ALA A 99 -34.44 19.54 9.90
CA ALA A 99 -34.36 20.57 8.85
C ALA A 99 -35.13 20.14 7.59
N TRP A 100 -36.29 20.78 7.37
CA TRP A 100 -37.18 20.66 6.21
C TRP A 100 -37.83 19.30 5.96
N TYR A 101 -38.59 18.79 6.93
CA TYR A 101 -39.95 18.24 6.74
C TYR A 101 -40.51 17.90 8.13
N THR A 102 -41.19 18.86 8.76
CA THR A 102 -41.92 18.59 10.00
C THR A 102 -43.29 17.98 9.64
N ILE A 103 -43.48 16.67 9.78
CA ILE A 103 -44.83 16.11 9.96
C ILE A 103 -45.08 16.04 11.46
N ASN A 104 -45.43 17.19 12.03
CA ASN A 104 -46.00 17.25 13.37
C ASN A 104 -47.44 16.74 13.26
N THR A 105 -47.71 15.49 13.63
CA THR A 105 -49.09 15.08 13.91
C THR A 105 -49.25 14.86 15.40
N SER A 106 -49.48 15.96 16.14
CA SER A 106 -50.22 15.91 17.40
C SER A 106 -51.70 15.53 17.17
N GLY A 107 -51.93 14.48 16.37
CA GLY A 107 -53.23 14.12 15.79
C GLY A 107 -53.27 12.88 14.87
N GLY A 108 -52.16 12.13 14.73
CA GLY A 108 -52.09 10.94 13.87
C GLY A 108 -52.18 11.22 12.36
N ILE A 109 -51.60 10.33 11.55
CA ILE A 109 -51.73 10.34 10.09
C ILE A 109 -53.06 9.64 9.74
N PRO A 110 -53.97 10.25 8.97
CA PRO A 110 -55.25 9.64 8.63
C PRO A 110 -55.08 8.34 7.83
N THR A 111 -55.92 7.36 8.13
CA THR A 111 -56.05 6.10 7.37
C THR A 111 -56.28 6.38 5.89
N GLY A 112 -55.47 5.76 5.02
CA GLY A 112 -55.57 5.91 3.56
C GLY A 112 -54.72 7.04 2.95
N ALA A 113 -53.79 7.64 3.71
CA ALA A 113 -52.84 8.62 3.20
C ALA A 113 -51.63 7.96 2.52
N SER A 114 -51.04 8.66 1.54
CA SER A 114 -49.76 8.31 0.92
C SER A 114 -48.65 9.20 1.50
N LEU A 115 -47.57 8.59 1.97
CA LEU A 115 -46.35 9.28 2.37
C LEU A 115 -45.41 9.35 1.17
N HIS A 116 -45.06 10.56 0.73
CA HIS A 116 -44.08 10.78 -0.32
C HIS A 116 -42.72 11.06 0.33
N ILE A 117 -41.81 10.10 0.27
CA ILE A 117 -40.43 10.27 0.71
C ILE A 117 -39.58 10.54 -0.54
N PRO A 118 -38.97 11.73 -0.67
CA PRO A 118 -37.97 11.98 -1.72
C PRO A 118 -36.85 10.95 -1.59
N VAL A 119 -36.39 10.37 -2.69
CA VAL A 119 -35.32 9.33 -2.67
C VAL A 119 -34.06 9.87 -1.99
N ASP A 120 -33.72 11.14 -2.20
CA ASP A 120 -32.60 11.81 -1.56
C ASP A 120 -32.74 11.90 -0.02
N ALA A 121 -33.98 12.01 0.47
CA ALA A 121 -34.29 12.00 1.90
C ALA A 121 -34.39 10.58 2.49
N LEU A 122 -34.66 9.57 1.64
CA LEU A 122 -34.57 8.16 2.00
C LEU A 122 -33.09 7.75 2.14
N ILE A 123 -32.21 8.20 1.25
CA ILE A 123 -30.77 7.93 1.35
C ILE A 123 -30.14 8.71 2.51
N ALA A 124 -30.53 9.96 2.75
CA ALA A 124 -29.97 10.74 3.87
C ALA A 124 -30.45 10.31 5.27
N ALA A 125 -31.57 9.57 5.39
CA ALA A 125 -32.13 9.14 6.68
C ALA A 125 -31.96 7.65 6.98
N PHE A 126 -31.64 6.82 5.98
CA PHE A 126 -31.42 5.37 6.13
C PHE A 126 -29.94 4.97 6.20
N PHE A 127 -29.02 5.88 5.91
CA PHE A 127 -27.57 5.66 5.90
C PHE A 127 -26.83 6.68 6.79
N ALA A 128 -27.52 7.13 7.85
CA ALA A 128 -26.96 8.03 8.85
C ALA A 128 -27.13 7.39 10.23
N GLY A 129 -26.01 7.22 10.94
CA GLY A 129 -25.94 6.42 12.16
C GLY A 129 -25.20 5.11 11.91
N ASN A 130 -24.98 4.35 12.97
CA ASN A 130 -24.23 3.10 12.90
C ASN A 130 -25.13 1.98 12.38
N ASP A 131 -24.79 1.42 11.23
CA ASP A 131 -25.57 0.42 10.53
C ASP A 131 -24.94 -0.98 10.60
N SER A 132 -25.76 -2.01 10.43
CA SER A 132 -25.32 -3.39 10.24
C SER A 132 -25.90 -3.91 8.94
N VAL A 133 -25.01 -4.19 7.98
CA VAL A 133 -25.32 -4.57 6.60
C VAL A 133 -24.75 -5.96 6.36
N SER A 134 -25.54 -6.82 5.72
CA SER A 134 -25.07 -8.14 5.29
C SER A 134 -25.54 -8.40 3.86
N GLY A 135 -24.59 -8.76 3.01
CA GLY A 135 -24.80 -9.28 1.67
C GLY A 135 -25.19 -10.76 1.70
N SER A 136 -25.06 -11.38 0.55
CA SER A 136 -25.61 -12.66 0.18
C SER A 136 -24.50 -13.64 -0.22
N THR A 137 -24.82 -14.58 -1.11
CA THR A 137 -23.83 -15.50 -1.72
C THR A 137 -23.55 -15.14 -3.17
N LEU A 138 -23.98 -13.95 -3.60
CA LEU A 138 -23.82 -13.41 -4.94
C LEU A 138 -23.06 -12.09 -4.80
N SER A 139 -22.53 -11.59 -5.91
CA SER A 139 -21.96 -10.24 -5.96
C SER A 139 -22.96 -9.17 -5.52
N ASP A 140 -22.61 -8.45 -4.47
CA ASP A 140 -23.41 -7.42 -3.84
C ASP A 140 -22.76 -6.02 -3.95
N PHE A 141 -23.60 -4.99 -3.78
CA PHE A 141 -23.17 -3.60 -3.64
C PHE A 141 -23.70 -3.06 -2.32
N LEU A 142 -22.80 -2.77 -1.38
CA LEU A 142 -23.11 -2.48 0.01
C LEU A 142 -22.58 -1.08 0.40
N LEU A 143 -23.41 -0.28 1.07
CA LEU A 143 -23.09 1.10 1.46
C LEU A 143 -23.41 1.32 2.95
N GLY A 144 -22.47 1.85 3.71
CA GLY A 144 -22.65 2.31 5.10
C GLY A 144 -22.92 3.83 5.22
N ALA A 145 -22.23 4.61 4.40
CA ALA A 145 -22.32 6.07 4.29
C ALA A 145 -21.86 6.87 5.53
N ALA A 146 -22.64 7.06 6.58
CA ALA A 146 -22.22 7.91 7.71
C ALA A 146 -22.55 7.27 9.04
N GLY A 147 -21.54 6.88 9.79
CA GLY A 147 -21.68 6.15 11.04
C GLY A 147 -20.52 5.18 11.24
N ASN A 148 -20.50 4.51 12.38
CA ASN A 148 -19.59 3.39 12.58
C ASN A 148 -20.32 2.12 12.16
N ASP A 149 -20.11 1.69 10.92
CA ASP A 149 -20.89 0.63 10.30
C ASP A 149 -20.21 -0.73 10.40
N VAL A 150 -21.00 -1.80 10.40
CA VAL A 150 -20.54 -3.18 10.27
C VAL A 150 -21.12 -3.76 8.99
N ILE A 151 -20.29 -4.03 8.00
CA ILE A 151 -20.71 -4.55 6.70
C ILE A 151 -20.06 -5.91 6.45
N LEU A 152 -20.87 -6.90 6.08
CA LEU A 152 -20.41 -8.23 5.66
C LEU A 152 -20.83 -8.48 4.21
N GLY A 153 -19.88 -8.69 3.30
CA GLY A 153 -20.12 -9.04 1.90
C GLY A 153 -20.72 -10.43 1.76
N GLY A 154 -19.98 -11.44 2.22
CA GLY A 154 -20.43 -12.83 2.25
C GLY A 154 -19.65 -13.68 1.27
N SER A 155 -20.32 -14.21 0.25
CA SER A 155 -19.62 -14.87 -0.86
C SER A 155 -19.99 -14.19 -2.17
N GLY A 156 -19.12 -14.26 -3.17
CA GLY A 156 -19.28 -13.54 -4.42
C GLY A 156 -18.31 -12.37 -4.48
N ASN A 157 -18.23 -11.70 -5.63
CA ASN A 157 -17.36 -10.54 -5.78
C ASN A 157 -18.14 -9.30 -5.37
N ASP A 158 -17.89 -8.79 -4.17
CA ASP A 158 -18.66 -7.74 -3.54
C ASP A 158 -17.99 -6.37 -3.70
N SER A 159 -18.82 -5.32 -3.70
CA SER A 159 -18.38 -3.93 -3.65
C SER A 159 -18.93 -3.28 -2.40
N ILE A 160 -18.04 -2.92 -1.48
CA ILE A 160 -18.36 -2.40 -0.14
C ILE A 160 -17.79 -0.99 0.00
N ASP A 161 -18.62 -0.04 0.43
CA ASP A 161 -18.19 1.31 0.79
C ASP A 161 -18.73 1.69 2.19
N GLY A 162 -17.83 1.79 3.17
CA GLY A 162 -18.12 2.18 4.55
C GLY A 162 -18.42 3.67 4.71
N GLY A 163 -18.01 4.51 3.78
CA GLY A 163 -18.27 5.95 3.85
C GLY A 163 -17.48 6.66 4.96
N SER A 164 -18.15 7.16 5.99
CA SER A 164 -17.56 8.01 7.02
C SER A 164 -17.88 7.51 8.41
N GLY A 165 -16.91 7.57 9.32
CA GLY A 165 -16.96 6.95 10.65
C GLY A 165 -15.99 5.79 10.73
N ASN A 166 -15.96 5.10 11.88
CA ASN A 166 -15.03 3.99 12.11
C ASN A 166 -15.74 2.68 11.78
N ASN A 167 -15.47 2.15 10.60
CA ASN A 167 -16.20 1.01 10.05
C ASN A 167 -15.47 -0.32 10.29
N LEU A 168 -16.24 -1.39 10.30
CA LEU A 168 -15.75 -2.76 10.28
C LEU A 168 -16.34 -3.47 9.06
N LEU A 169 -15.48 -3.72 8.08
CA LEU A 169 -15.87 -4.19 6.76
C LEU A 169 -15.27 -5.58 6.51
N TYR A 170 -16.11 -6.54 6.12
CA TYR A 170 -15.71 -7.88 5.74
C TYR A 170 -16.08 -8.14 4.28
N GLY A 171 -15.12 -8.47 3.42
CA GLY A 171 -15.38 -8.90 2.04
C GLY A 171 -15.98 -10.30 2.02
N GLY A 172 -15.17 -11.31 2.34
CA GLY A 172 -15.58 -12.70 2.48
C GLY A 172 -14.89 -13.60 1.46
N ASP A 173 -15.67 -14.43 0.77
CA ASP A 173 -15.14 -15.28 -0.32
C ASP A 173 -15.43 -14.64 -1.68
N GLY A 174 -14.42 -14.42 -2.51
CA GLY A 174 -14.58 -13.81 -3.83
C GLY A 174 -13.53 -12.73 -4.04
N ASN A 175 -13.54 -12.10 -5.21
CA ASN A 175 -12.65 -10.97 -5.46
C ASN A 175 -13.41 -9.67 -5.14
N ASP A 176 -13.13 -9.12 -3.98
CA ASP A 176 -13.88 -8.03 -3.37
C ASP A 176 -13.21 -6.66 -3.57
N LEU A 177 -14.03 -5.62 -3.64
CA LEU A 177 -13.62 -4.23 -3.64
C LEU A 177 -14.17 -3.55 -2.39
N VAL A 178 -13.30 -3.20 -1.44
CA VAL A 178 -13.70 -2.66 -0.14
C VAL A 178 -13.07 -1.28 0.09
N SER A 179 -13.90 -0.30 0.41
CA SER A 179 -13.49 1.08 0.74
C SER A 179 -13.93 1.44 2.16
N GLY A 180 -12.99 1.80 3.03
CA GLY A 180 -13.25 2.30 4.40
C GLY A 180 -13.77 3.73 4.40
N GLY A 181 -13.11 4.60 3.64
CA GLY A 181 -13.49 5.98 3.43
C GLY A 181 -12.81 6.93 4.41
N SER A 182 -13.55 7.55 5.33
CA SER A 182 -12.97 8.44 6.33
C SER A 182 -13.25 7.98 7.75
N GLY A 183 -12.22 7.88 8.58
CA GLY A 183 -12.33 7.38 9.94
C GLY A 183 -11.26 6.34 10.19
N ASN A 184 -11.30 5.71 11.35
CA ASN A 184 -10.39 4.61 11.66
C ASN A 184 -11.11 3.31 11.32
N ASP A 185 -10.85 2.78 10.13
CA ASP A 185 -11.54 1.64 9.58
C ASP A 185 -10.75 0.34 9.77
N VAL A 186 -11.49 -0.77 9.89
CA VAL A 186 -10.94 -2.13 9.87
C VAL A 186 -11.54 -2.86 8.68
N LEU A 187 -10.69 -3.28 7.74
CA LEU A 187 -11.05 -4.03 6.55
C LEU A 187 -10.48 -5.46 6.67
N VAL A 188 -11.32 -6.46 6.48
CA VAL A 188 -10.94 -7.88 6.39
C VAL A 188 -11.44 -8.39 5.05
N LEU A 189 -10.55 -8.59 4.08
CA LEU A 189 -10.96 -8.83 2.69
C LEU A 189 -11.36 -10.30 2.49
N GLY A 190 -10.53 -11.25 2.90
CA GLY A 190 -10.89 -12.66 2.99
C GLY A 190 -10.16 -13.54 1.98
N ASN A 191 -10.91 -14.34 1.21
CA ASN A 191 -10.34 -15.25 0.22
C ASN A 191 -10.63 -14.75 -1.19
N GLY A 192 -9.61 -14.55 -2.00
CA GLY A 192 -9.72 -14.11 -3.38
C GLY A 192 -8.71 -13.01 -3.66
N ASN A 193 -8.68 -12.53 -4.90
CA ASN A 193 -7.80 -11.43 -5.24
C ASN A 193 -8.57 -10.13 -5.03
N ASP A 194 -8.33 -9.50 -3.89
CA ASP A 194 -9.11 -8.41 -3.35
C ASP A 194 -8.46 -7.04 -3.59
N THR A 195 -9.25 -5.99 -3.42
CA THR A 195 -8.77 -4.61 -3.44
C THR A 195 -9.33 -3.83 -2.25
N GLY A 196 -8.45 -3.40 -1.35
CA GLY A 196 -8.79 -2.64 -0.15
C GLY A 196 -8.29 -1.19 -0.21
N TYR A 197 -9.18 -0.22 -0.02
CA TYR A 197 -8.86 1.20 0.13
C TYR A 197 -9.32 1.67 1.52
N SER A 198 -8.42 1.88 2.48
CA SER A 198 -8.86 2.33 3.81
C SER A 198 -9.18 3.83 3.85
N GLY A 199 -8.42 4.68 3.15
CA GLY A 199 -8.73 6.10 3.02
C GLY A 199 -8.07 6.98 4.09
N ASN A 200 -8.81 7.89 4.72
CA ASN A 200 -8.23 8.82 5.70
C ASN A 200 -8.46 8.31 7.12
N GLY A 201 -7.43 8.29 7.96
CA GLY A 201 -7.52 7.96 9.37
C GLY A 201 -6.47 6.92 9.74
N ASN A 202 -6.60 6.31 10.92
CA ASN A 202 -5.68 5.24 11.32
C ASN A 202 -6.35 3.90 11.07
N ASN A 203 -5.93 3.20 10.02
CA ASN A 203 -6.67 2.04 9.52
C ASN A 203 -5.92 0.73 9.71
N TYR A 204 -6.68 -0.36 9.62
CA TYR A 204 -6.15 -1.72 9.64
C TYR A 204 -6.76 -2.50 8.48
N ILE A 205 -5.93 -3.07 7.60
CA ILE A 205 -6.36 -3.96 6.52
C ILE A 205 -5.72 -5.32 6.70
N TYR A 206 -6.55 -6.37 6.71
CA TYR A 206 -6.14 -7.77 6.64
C TYR A 206 -6.66 -8.35 5.32
N ALA A 207 -5.77 -8.66 4.38
CA ALA A 207 -6.18 -9.07 3.04
C ALA A 207 -6.60 -10.54 3.02
N GLY A 208 -5.71 -11.46 3.37
CA GLY A 208 -6.07 -12.86 3.63
C GLY A 208 -5.39 -13.81 2.66
N SER A 209 -6.10 -14.37 1.69
CA SER A 209 -5.45 -15.23 0.70
C SER A 209 -5.81 -14.82 -0.71
N GLY A 210 -4.82 -14.77 -1.60
CA GLY A 210 -4.97 -14.31 -2.98
C GLY A 210 -3.94 -13.23 -3.28
N ASP A 211 -3.82 -12.83 -4.54
CA ASP A 211 -2.94 -11.71 -4.90
C ASP A 211 -3.72 -10.39 -4.72
N ASP A 212 -3.42 -9.66 -3.65
CA ASP A 212 -4.23 -8.53 -3.18
C ASP A 212 -3.62 -7.15 -3.49
N LEU A 213 -4.50 -6.12 -3.57
CA LEU A 213 -4.11 -4.72 -3.70
C LEU A 213 -4.60 -3.90 -2.50
N LEU A 214 -3.68 -3.39 -1.68
CA LEU A 214 -4.00 -2.64 -0.46
C LEU A 214 -3.52 -1.19 -0.56
N VAL A 215 -4.36 -0.24 -0.15
CA VAL A 215 -4.04 1.19 -0.14
C VAL A 215 -4.47 1.83 1.18
N GLY A 216 -3.48 2.25 1.98
CA GLY A 216 -3.66 2.82 3.33
C GLY A 216 -4.29 4.20 3.30
N GLY A 217 -3.75 5.09 2.48
CA GLY A 217 -4.23 6.45 2.32
C GLY A 217 -3.46 7.43 3.20
N SER A 218 -4.11 8.08 4.16
CA SER A 218 -3.41 9.00 5.05
C SER A 218 -3.66 8.69 6.51
N GLY A 219 -2.59 8.63 7.32
CA GLY A 219 -2.68 8.48 8.75
C GLY A 219 -1.67 7.47 9.28
N LEU A 220 -2.03 6.75 10.34
CA LEU A 220 -1.26 5.60 10.80
C LEU A 220 -1.97 4.33 10.36
N ASP A 221 -1.44 3.69 9.32
CA ASP A 221 -2.08 2.53 8.71
C ASP A 221 -1.26 1.25 8.94
N VAL A 222 -1.97 0.13 9.15
CA VAL A 222 -1.38 -1.21 9.24
C VAL A 222 -2.01 -2.07 8.15
N LEU A 223 -1.20 -2.55 7.21
CA LEU A 223 -1.65 -3.33 6.05
C LEU A 223 -0.93 -4.67 6.06
N LEU A 224 -1.70 -5.77 6.02
CA LEU A 224 -1.21 -7.14 5.98
C LEU A 224 -1.71 -7.81 4.69
N GLY A 225 -0.80 -8.20 3.81
CA GLY A 225 -1.08 -8.95 2.58
C GLY A 225 -1.43 -10.42 2.86
N GLU A 226 -0.63 -11.07 3.71
CA GLU A 226 -0.79 -12.47 4.12
C GLU A 226 -0.41 -13.46 3.00
N ASP A 227 -1.29 -14.32 2.49
CA ASP A 227 -0.90 -15.35 1.50
C ASP A 227 -1.13 -14.85 0.07
N GLY A 228 -0.07 -14.57 -0.71
CA GLY A 228 -0.25 -14.05 -2.07
C GLY A 228 0.97 -13.32 -2.61
N ASN A 229 0.92 -12.89 -3.87
CA ASN A 229 1.86 -11.87 -4.36
C ASN A 229 1.15 -10.52 -4.29
N ASP A 230 1.33 -9.82 -3.19
CA ASP A 230 0.55 -8.65 -2.84
C ASP A 230 1.18 -7.34 -3.29
N SER A 231 0.33 -6.35 -3.53
CA SER A 231 0.73 -4.98 -3.83
C SER A 231 0.19 -4.04 -2.75
N ILE A 232 1.09 -3.55 -1.89
CA ILE A 232 0.74 -2.80 -0.69
C ILE A 232 1.27 -1.37 -0.78
N TYR A 233 0.37 -0.40 -0.72
CA TYR A 233 0.67 1.04 -0.77
C TYR A 233 0.27 1.72 0.54
N GLY A 234 1.26 2.12 1.36
CA GLY A 234 1.00 2.78 2.65
C GLY A 234 0.33 4.14 2.51
N GLY A 235 0.82 4.98 1.60
CA GLY A 235 0.26 6.32 1.36
C GLY A 235 1.07 7.40 2.08
N GLY A 236 0.44 8.26 2.88
CA GLY A 236 1.10 9.32 3.64
C GLY A 236 0.95 9.11 5.15
N GLY A 237 1.95 9.51 5.94
CA GLY A 237 1.94 9.32 7.38
C GLY A 237 2.83 8.16 7.87
N PHE A 238 2.33 7.39 8.82
CA PHE A 238 3.08 6.36 9.55
C PHE A 238 2.55 4.96 9.20
N ASN A 239 3.25 4.22 8.34
CA ASN A 239 2.73 2.97 7.81
C ASN A 239 3.48 1.74 8.32
N TYR A 240 2.75 0.69 8.65
CA TYR A 240 3.28 -0.66 8.87
C TYR A 240 2.78 -1.57 7.75
N LEU A 241 3.68 -2.02 6.90
CA LEU A 241 3.37 -2.83 5.73
C LEU A 241 4.00 -4.22 5.90
N PHE A 242 3.18 -5.26 5.79
CA PHE A 242 3.60 -6.66 5.87
C PHE A 242 3.14 -7.38 4.61
N GLY A 243 4.07 -7.90 3.82
CA GLY A 243 3.78 -8.68 2.61
C GLY A 243 3.17 -10.02 3.00
N GLY A 244 3.98 -10.92 3.57
CA GLY A 244 3.51 -12.21 4.05
C GLY A 244 4.20 -13.35 3.31
N SER A 245 3.43 -14.26 2.72
CA SER A 245 3.95 -15.36 1.92
C SER A 245 3.77 -15.07 0.43
N GLY A 246 4.83 -15.07 -0.36
CA GLY A 246 4.78 -14.83 -1.81
C GLY A 246 5.74 -13.70 -2.19
N ASN A 247 5.74 -13.28 -3.45
CA ASN A 247 6.65 -12.21 -3.89
C ASN A 247 5.90 -10.89 -3.90
N ASP A 248 6.15 -10.08 -2.89
CA ASP A 248 5.34 -8.90 -2.60
C ASP A 248 5.97 -7.62 -3.11
N VAL A 249 5.13 -6.61 -3.31
CA VAL A 249 5.52 -5.24 -3.63
C VAL A 249 5.00 -4.32 -2.54
N LEU A 250 5.91 -3.80 -1.71
CA LEU A 250 5.59 -2.88 -0.63
C LEU A 250 6.08 -1.48 -0.99
N VAL A 251 5.18 -0.50 -0.96
CA VAL A 251 5.48 0.90 -1.23
C VAL A 251 5.05 1.73 -0.04
N GLY A 252 6.04 2.19 0.74
CA GLY A 252 5.82 3.03 1.91
C GLY A 252 5.07 4.32 1.57
N ALA A 253 5.46 4.99 0.48
CA ALA A 253 4.95 6.33 0.18
C ALA A 253 4.21 6.45 -1.18
N GLY A 254 3.01 7.04 -1.10
CA GLY A 254 2.45 7.93 -2.12
C GLY A 254 2.58 9.43 -1.73
N GLY A 255 3.09 9.72 -0.53
CA GLY A 255 3.29 11.06 0.02
C GLY A 255 4.69 11.64 -0.25
N SER A 256 4.77 12.97 -0.31
CA SER A 256 6.02 13.74 -0.49
C SER A 256 6.56 14.30 0.82
N GLY A 257 6.11 13.79 1.97
CA GLY A 257 6.39 14.36 3.28
C GLY A 257 7.72 13.85 3.82
N ALA A 258 8.68 14.74 4.09
CA ALA A 258 9.90 14.38 4.83
C ALA A 258 9.63 13.85 6.26
N SER A 259 8.38 13.92 6.72
CA SER A 259 7.90 13.42 8.00
C SER A 259 7.26 12.02 7.93
N ASP A 260 7.11 11.44 6.73
CA ASP A 260 6.54 10.11 6.57
C ASP A 260 7.49 9.08 7.21
N VAL A 261 6.92 8.05 7.83
CA VAL A 261 7.68 6.94 8.43
C VAL A 261 7.07 5.62 8.02
N ASN A 262 7.86 4.75 7.41
CA ASN A 262 7.39 3.46 6.92
C ASN A 262 8.19 2.33 7.55
N VAL A 263 7.50 1.31 8.05
CA VAL A 263 8.08 0.03 8.47
C VAL A 263 7.57 -1.02 7.50
N MET A 264 8.47 -1.67 6.78
CA MET A 264 8.14 -2.65 5.74
C MET A 264 8.80 -3.98 6.07
N TYR A 265 8.02 -5.05 6.03
CA TYR A 265 8.46 -6.43 6.18
C TYR A 265 7.94 -7.22 4.97
N GLY A 266 8.86 -7.70 4.11
CA GLY A 266 8.51 -8.49 2.92
C GLY A 266 7.88 -9.81 3.31
N GLY A 267 8.67 -10.69 3.94
CA GLY A 267 8.19 -11.96 4.46
C GLY A 267 8.89 -13.13 3.82
N ASP A 268 8.15 -14.13 3.36
CA ASP A 268 8.69 -15.27 2.63
C ASP A 268 8.55 -14.99 1.13
N GLY A 269 9.63 -14.73 0.40
CA GLY A 269 9.47 -14.27 -0.98
C GLY A 269 10.74 -13.73 -1.61
N ALA A 270 10.65 -13.34 -2.87
CA ALA A 270 11.61 -12.40 -3.45
C ALA A 270 10.90 -11.06 -3.59
N ASP A 271 11.03 -10.22 -2.58
CA ASP A 271 10.17 -9.05 -2.40
C ASP A 271 10.80 -7.77 -2.96
N TYR A 272 9.94 -6.82 -3.29
CA TYR A 272 10.33 -5.47 -3.70
C TYR A 272 9.80 -4.44 -2.72
N LEU A 273 10.70 -3.80 -1.98
CA LEU A 273 10.35 -2.79 -0.99
C LEU A 273 10.81 -1.40 -1.44
N TYR A 274 9.92 -0.42 -1.44
CA TYR A 274 10.17 0.96 -1.84
C TYR A 274 9.79 1.93 -0.72
N GLY A 275 10.78 2.57 -0.09
CA GLY A 275 10.55 3.50 1.02
C GLY A 275 10.01 4.86 0.59
N GLY A 276 10.55 5.42 -0.50
CA GLY A 276 10.16 6.74 -0.97
C GLY A 276 10.82 7.86 -0.16
N ALA A 277 10.07 8.86 0.28
CA ALA A 277 10.60 9.95 1.12
C ALA A 277 10.44 9.64 2.61
N GLY A 278 11.22 10.30 3.46
CA GLY A 278 11.03 10.26 4.92
C GLY A 278 11.98 9.30 5.62
N THR A 279 11.49 8.62 6.67
CA THR A 279 12.26 7.61 7.41
C THR A 279 11.72 6.22 7.13
N ASN A 280 12.55 5.32 6.61
CA ASN A 280 12.10 4.00 6.18
C ASN A 280 12.89 2.90 6.89
N TYR A 281 12.18 1.91 7.42
CA TYR A 281 12.73 0.69 7.99
C TYR A 281 12.38 -0.48 7.08
N PHE A 282 13.39 -1.22 6.65
CA PHE A 282 13.24 -2.35 5.75
C PHE A 282 13.67 -3.64 6.43
N TYR A 283 12.85 -4.66 6.26
CA TYR A 283 13.14 -6.05 6.60
C TYR A 283 12.71 -6.87 5.39
N GLY A 284 13.66 -7.53 4.72
CA GLY A 284 13.37 -8.33 3.53
C GLY A 284 12.61 -9.60 3.92
N GLY A 285 13.22 -10.38 4.83
CA GLY A 285 12.69 -11.66 5.25
C GLY A 285 13.45 -12.82 4.60
N ALA A 286 12.76 -13.91 4.30
CA ALA A 286 13.34 -15.08 3.66
C ALA A 286 13.25 -14.95 2.14
N GLY A 287 14.30 -15.36 1.44
CA GLY A 287 14.42 -15.21 0.00
C GLY A 287 15.21 -13.96 -0.40
N VAL A 288 15.31 -13.69 -1.70
CA VAL A 288 16.24 -12.68 -2.23
C VAL A 288 15.47 -11.41 -2.55
N ASP A 289 15.64 -10.41 -1.70
CA ASP A 289 14.85 -9.19 -1.74
C ASP A 289 15.58 -8.05 -2.43
N THR A 290 14.79 -7.15 -3.02
CA THR A 290 15.28 -5.90 -3.60
C THR A 290 14.67 -4.71 -2.86
N MET A 291 15.52 -3.90 -2.22
CA MET A 291 15.10 -2.78 -1.39
C MET A 291 15.59 -1.45 -1.94
N TYR A 292 14.68 -0.48 -2.07
CA TYR A 292 14.94 0.87 -2.54
C TYR A 292 14.57 1.89 -1.44
N GLY A 293 15.58 2.48 -0.81
CA GLY A 293 15.44 3.48 0.25
C GLY A 293 14.71 4.74 -0.21
N GLY A 294 15.21 5.35 -1.28
CA GLY A 294 14.66 6.59 -1.83
C GLY A 294 15.37 7.82 -1.27
N SER A 295 14.65 8.70 -0.58
CA SER A 295 15.22 9.92 0.00
C SER A 295 14.94 10.02 1.48
N GLY A 296 15.90 10.53 2.25
CA GLY A 296 15.76 10.72 3.69
C GLY A 296 16.63 9.76 4.48
N LEU A 297 16.10 9.20 5.56
CA LEU A 297 16.83 8.24 6.40
C LEU A 297 16.31 6.83 6.12
N ASN A 298 17.18 5.94 5.66
CA ASN A 298 16.81 4.56 5.38
C ASN A 298 17.61 3.60 6.27
N ILE A 299 16.92 2.66 6.90
CA ILE A 299 17.51 1.63 7.74
C ILE A 299 17.11 0.26 7.19
N PHE A 300 18.08 -0.47 6.66
CA PHE A 300 17.91 -1.82 6.12
C PHE A 300 18.40 -2.84 7.15
N ILE A 301 17.54 -3.78 7.53
CA ILE A 301 17.79 -4.73 8.61
C ILE A 301 17.55 -6.15 8.09
N SER A 302 18.61 -6.75 7.55
CA SER A 302 18.64 -8.13 7.06
C SER A 302 19.39 -9.08 8.00
N SER A 303 19.78 -8.60 9.18
CA SER A 303 20.58 -9.38 10.12
C SER A 303 19.88 -10.67 10.55
N GLY A 304 20.53 -11.81 10.32
CA GLY A 304 19.98 -13.13 10.67
C GLY A 304 19.36 -13.89 9.49
N GLU A 305 19.12 -13.21 8.37
CA GLU A 305 18.74 -13.83 7.09
C GLU A 305 19.96 -14.59 6.52
N THR A 306 19.71 -15.54 5.61
CA THR A 306 20.77 -16.34 4.95
C THR A 306 20.87 -16.11 3.45
N ASP A 307 19.90 -15.40 2.89
CA ASP A 307 19.79 -15.08 1.49
C ASP A 307 20.47 -13.72 1.23
N GLY A 308 21.05 -13.55 0.04
CA GLY A 308 21.80 -12.33 -0.31
C GLY A 308 20.91 -11.32 -1.02
N ASN A 309 20.76 -10.14 -0.44
CA ASN A 309 19.81 -9.12 -0.88
C ASN A 309 20.44 -8.07 -1.80
N VAL A 310 19.60 -7.34 -2.54
CA VAL A 310 20.00 -6.19 -3.35
C VAL A 310 19.46 -4.91 -2.73
N ILE A 311 20.34 -4.02 -2.30
CA ILE A 311 19.98 -2.82 -1.54
C ILE A 311 20.45 -1.56 -2.28
N TYR A 312 19.52 -0.63 -2.48
CA TYR A 312 19.77 0.70 -3.01
C TYR A 312 19.34 1.75 -1.98
N GLY A 313 20.29 2.35 -1.25
CA GLY A 313 20.03 3.35 -0.22
C GLY A 313 19.37 4.61 -0.77
N GLY A 314 19.93 5.17 -1.85
CA GLY A 314 19.43 6.37 -2.50
C GLY A 314 20.06 7.63 -1.92
N SER A 315 19.26 8.65 -1.62
CA SER A 315 19.74 9.93 -1.11
C SER A 315 19.50 10.09 0.38
N GLY A 316 20.41 10.79 1.06
CA GLY A 316 20.35 10.98 2.51
C GLY A 316 21.23 9.96 3.21
N GLN A 317 20.98 9.70 4.49
CA GLN A 317 21.82 8.79 5.26
C GLN A 317 21.20 7.40 5.28
N ASN A 318 21.99 6.40 4.92
CA ASN A 318 21.57 5.01 4.88
C ASN A 318 22.35 4.19 5.91
N TYR A 319 21.63 3.33 6.65
CA TYR A 319 22.20 2.34 7.55
C TYR A 319 21.83 0.96 7.03
N VAL A 320 22.84 0.13 6.73
CA VAL A 320 22.63 -1.22 6.22
C VAL A 320 23.20 -2.21 7.23
N TYR A 321 22.35 -3.08 7.73
CA TYR A 321 22.72 -4.26 8.50
C TYR A 321 22.50 -5.49 7.61
N GLY A 322 23.57 -5.98 6.99
CA GLY A 322 23.54 -7.06 6.00
C GLY A 322 23.11 -8.41 6.58
N SER A 323 22.75 -9.31 5.68
CA SER A 323 22.40 -10.70 5.94
C SER A 323 23.64 -11.57 6.15
N ASN A 324 23.45 -12.86 6.46
CA ASN A 324 24.55 -13.83 6.36
C ASN A 324 24.74 -14.36 4.92
N GLY A 325 23.85 -14.01 4.00
CA GLY A 325 24.01 -14.21 2.56
C GLY A 325 24.94 -13.17 1.96
N GLY A 326 25.31 -13.34 0.69
CA GLY A 326 26.14 -12.36 -0.02
C GLY A 326 25.29 -11.25 -0.60
N ASP A 327 25.29 -10.09 0.03
CA ASP A 327 24.50 -8.93 -0.33
C ASP A 327 25.19 -8.07 -1.40
N THR A 328 24.39 -7.33 -2.17
CA THR A 328 24.87 -6.27 -3.07
C THR A 328 24.25 -4.94 -2.67
N VAL A 329 25.08 -4.01 -2.24
CA VAL A 329 24.66 -2.75 -1.63
C VAL A 329 25.21 -1.56 -2.40
N THR A 330 24.34 -0.62 -2.72
CA THR A 330 24.71 0.73 -3.21
C THR A 330 24.14 1.77 -2.26
N GLY A 331 24.98 2.51 -1.55
CA GLY A 331 24.57 3.56 -0.59
C GLY A 331 23.86 4.71 -1.29
N GLY A 332 24.53 5.31 -2.28
CA GLY A 332 23.98 6.36 -3.12
C GLY A 332 24.63 7.69 -2.84
N SER A 333 23.91 8.67 -2.29
CA SER A 333 24.50 9.96 -1.91
C SER A 333 24.26 10.23 -0.44
N GLY A 334 25.30 10.58 0.32
CA GLY A 334 25.12 10.88 1.72
C GLY A 334 26.35 10.57 2.56
N VAL A 335 26.11 10.14 3.79
CA VAL A 335 27.12 9.54 4.66
C VAL A 335 26.49 8.25 5.12
N ASP A 336 26.89 7.16 4.49
CA ASP A 336 26.27 5.86 4.66
C ASP A 336 27.09 4.97 5.59
N VAL A 337 26.42 4.00 6.21
CA VAL A 337 27.03 3.06 7.15
C VAL A 337 26.60 1.65 6.79
N PHE A 338 27.58 0.79 6.50
CA PHE A 338 27.39 -0.61 6.13
C PHE A 338 27.98 -1.51 7.21
N LEU A 339 27.15 -2.32 7.85
CA LEU A 339 27.53 -3.39 8.77
C LEU A 339 27.09 -4.70 8.15
N MET A 340 27.96 -5.32 7.36
CA MET A 340 27.64 -6.52 6.63
C MET A 340 27.86 -7.78 7.48
N GLY A 341 27.38 -8.92 7.00
CA GLY A 341 27.31 -10.16 7.77
C GLY A 341 28.46 -11.13 7.50
N ALA A 342 28.12 -12.39 7.22
CA ALA A 342 29.10 -13.47 7.04
C ALA A 342 29.23 -13.92 5.57
N GLY A 343 28.44 -13.33 4.67
CA GLY A 343 28.41 -13.64 3.25
C GLY A 343 29.57 -13.00 2.50
N ALA A 344 29.64 -13.21 1.19
CA ALA A 344 30.58 -12.46 0.36
C ALA A 344 29.85 -11.25 -0.23
N ASP A 345 30.10 -10.09 0.36
CA ASP A 345 29.30 -8.88 0.11
C ASP A 345 29.94 -7.99 -0.95
N VAL A 346 29.12 -7.23 -1.67
CA VAL A 346 29.55 -6.19 -2.62
C VAL A 346 29.03 -4.86 -2.15
N ILE A 347 29.93 -3.96 -1.77
CA ILE A 347 29.60 -2.67 -1.15
C ILE A 347 30.10 -1.55 -2.06
N ASN A 348 29.18 -0.70 -2.52
CA ASN A 348 29.46 0.55 -3.21
C ASN A 348 28.87 1.70 -2.39
N GLY A 349 29.71 2.55 -1.80
CA GLY A 349 29.25 3.67 -0.97
C GLY A 349 28.51 4.70 -1.81
N GLY A 350 29.09 5.02 -2.97
CA GLY A 350 28.58 6.06 -3.86
C GLY A 350 29.19 7.42 -3.50
N GLY A 351 28.43 8.50 -3.63
CA GLY A 351 28.94 9.83 -3.26
C GLY A 351 28.85 10.07 -1.77
N GLY A 352 29.92 10.57 -1.15
CA GLY A 352 29.89 10.78 0.30
C GLY A 352 31.19 10.45 1.02
N VAL A 353 31.07 10.39 2.35
CA VAL A 353 32.05 9.75 3.21
C VAL A 353 31.33 8.59 3.89
N ASP A 354 31.66 7.37 3.54
CA ASP A 354 30.92 6.19 3.93
C ASP A 354 31.77 5.29 4.83
N TYR A 355 31.12 4.54 5.71
CA TYR A 355 31.77 3.65 6.68
C TYR A 355 31.33 2.22 6.41
N ALA A 356 32.28 1.31 6.25
CA ALA A 356 32.00 -0.07 5.90
C ALA A 356 32.74 -1.06 6.80
N TRP A 357 31.97 -2.01 7.31
CA TRP A 357 32.42 -3.28 7.87
C TRP A 357 31.93 -4.39 6.96
N GLY A 358 32.87 -5.07 6.29
CA GLY A 358 32.57 -6.23 5.44
C GLY A 358 32.12 -7.44 6.25
N GLY A 359 32.57 -7.54 7.50
CA GLY A 359 32.23 -8.66 8.37
C GLY A 359 33.10 -9.88 8.08
N GLY A 360 32.47 -11.05 7.97
CA GLY A 360 33.14 -12.25 7.51
C GLY A 360 32.74 -12.51 6.06
N GLY A 361 33.62 -13.07 5.24
CA GLY A 361 33.27 -13.11 3.82
C GLY A 361 34.47 -13.13 2.92
N SER A 362 34.28 -12.72 1.68
CA SER A 362 35.35 -12.33 0.77
C SER A 362 34.78 -11.14 0.04
N ASP A 363 34.89 -9.99 0.69
CA ASP A 363 34.02 -8.85 0.38
C ASP A 363 34.65 -8.00 -0.71
N THR A 364 33.81 -7.32 -1.48
CA THR A 364 34.25 -6.41 -2.52
C THR A 364 33.80 -5.00 -2.19
N PHE A 365 34.75 -4.14 -1.87
CA PHE A 365 34.54 -2.71 -1.69
C PHE A 365 34.80 -2.00 -3.02
N VAL A 366 33.82 -1.27 -3.53
CA VAL A 366 33.91 -0.57 -4.82
C VAL A 366 34.15 0.91 -4.58
N ILE A 367 35.17 1.46 -5.22
CA ILE A 367 35.45 2.90 -5.27
C ILE A 367 35.34 3.33 -6.73
N SER A 368 34.57 4.39 -7.00
CA SER A 368 34.35 4.85 -8.38
C SER A 368 34.46 6.35 -8.56
N ASP A 369 34.69 6.79 -9.80
CA ASP A 369 34.68 8.22 -10.18
C ASP A 369 33.29 8.75 -10.53
N ALA A 370 32.23 8.00 -10.19
CA ALA A 370 30.85 8.40 -10.49
C ALA A 370 30.41 9.64 -9.68
N ALA A 371 30.91 9.78 -8.46
CA ALA A 371 30.71 10.91 -7.57
C ALA A 371 31.93 11.03 -6.62
N PRO A 372 32.14 12.19 -5.96
CA PRO A 372 33.15 12.31 -4.92
C PRO A 372 32.86 11.34 -3.76
N GLU A 373 33.77 10.40 -3.53
CA GLU A 373 33.61 9.28 -2.59
C GLU A 373 34.83 9.14 -1.68
N VAL A 374 34.59 8.93 -0.38
CA VAL A 374 35.58 8.40 0.55
C VAL A 374 34.96 7.22 1.28
N MET A 375 35.50 6.01 1.07
CA MET A 375 35.08 4.84 1.84
C MET A 375 36.09 4.56 2.95
N VAL A 376 35.61 4.56 4.19
CA VAL A 376 36.34 4.16 5.39
C VAL A 376 36.03 2.69 5.66
N ILE A 377 37.04 1.84 5.47
CA ILE A 377 36.91 0.38 5.62
C ILE A 377 37.61 -0.04 6.90
N GLU A 378 36.83 -0.61 7.82
CA GLU A 378 37.23 -0.80 9.22
C GLU A 378 37.82 -2.20 9.49
N ASP A 379 37.54 -3.18 8.63
CA ASP A 379 37.90 -4.59 8.83
C ASP A 379 38.50 -5.29 7.59
N PHE A 380 39.07 -4.53 6.66
CA PHE A 380 39.67 -5.07 5.43
C PHE A 380 40.70 -6.19 5.70
N ASN A 381 40.41 -7.39 5.19
CA ASN A 381 41.20 -8.62 5.34
C ASN A 381 41.44 -9.06 6.80
N VAL A 382 40.62 -8.60 7.74
CA VAL A 382 40.74 -9.00 9.15
C VAL A 382 40.27 -10.45 9.31
N GLY A 383 41.15 -11.31 9.85
CA GLY A 383 40.84 -12.73 10.04
C GLY A 383 41.23 -13.64 8.88
N GLY A 384 41.88 -13.10 7.83
CA GLY A 384 42.40 -13.89 6.70
C GLY A 384 41.36 -14.21 5.62
N VAL A 385 40.26 -13.47 5.63
CA VAL A 385 39.33 -13.35 4.50
C VAL A 385 40.01 -12.60 3.35
N ASN A 386 39.70 -12.97 2.11
CA ASN A 386 40.34 -12.42 0.90
C ASN A 386 39.43 -11.34 0.30
N ASP A 387 39.33 -10.21 0.98
CA ASP A 387 38.60 -9.05 0.51
C ASP A 387 39.33 -8.38 -0.65
N VAL A 388 38.55 -7.65 -1.42
CA VAL A 388 38.96 -7.00 -2.65
C VAL A 388 38.53 -5.55 -2.62
N LEU A 389 39.47 -4.65 -2.92
CA LEU A 389 39.17 -3.27 -3.26
C LEU A 389 39.11 -3.16 -4.79
N ASN A 390 37.93 -2.87 -5.33
CA ASN A 390 37.72 -2.67 -6.75
C ASN A 390 37.67 -1.18 -7.09
N PHE A 391 38.67 -0.70 -7.82
CA PHE A 391 38.66 0.64 -8.39
C PHE A 391 37.99 0.59 -9.77
N ALA A 392 36.75 1.09 -9.85
CA ALA A 392 35.91 1.03 -11.04
C ALA A 392 35.88 2.38 -11.75
N GLY A 393 36.41 2.44 -12.97
CA GLY A 393 36.44 3.66 -13.79
C GLY A 393 37.30 4.79 -13.22
N THR A 394 38.23 4.50 -12.30
CA THR A 394 39.12 5.50 -11.70
C THR A 394 40.43 5.66 -12.48
N SER A 395 41.27 6.58 -12.03
CA SER A 395 42.63 6.79 -12.54
C SER A 395 43.65 5.70 -12.17
N LEU A 396 43.30 4.73 -11.32
CA LEU A 396 44.18 3.63 -10.90
C LEU A 396 43.92 2.39 -11.77
N HIS A 397 44.97 1.79 -12.34
CA HIS A 397 44.84 0.66 -13.28
C HIS A 397 45.69 -0.55 -12.92
N SER A 398 46.50 -0.45 -11.86
CA SER A 398 47.41 -1.51 -11.44
C SER A 398 47.77 -1.37 -9.96
N PHE A 399 48.30 -2.44 -9.38
CA PHE A 399 48.81 -2.39 -8.00
C PHE A 399 50.00 -1.42 -7.85
N ALA A 400 50.78 -1.18 -8.91
CA ALA A 400 51.84 -0.18 -8.89
C ALA A 400 51.27 1.25 -8.76
N ASP A 401 50.12 1.52 -9.39
CA ASP A 401 49.43 2.81 -9.25
C ASP A 401 48.90 2.96 -7.82
N VAL A 402 48.30 1.91 -7.25
CA VAL A 402 47.86 1.88 -5.84
C VAL A 402 49.04 2.19 -4.92
N GLN A 403 50.19 1.55 -5.11
CA GLN A 403 51.38 1.79 -4.28
C GLN A 403 51.88 3.24 -4.38
N ALA A 404 51.83 3.83 -5.58
CA ALA A 404 52.22 5.23 -5.79
C ALA A 404 51.21 6.22 -5.20
N ALA A 405 49.93 5.87 -5.19
CA ALA A 405 48.82 6.64 -4.66
C ALA A 405 48.59 6.47 -3.14
N SER A 406 49.27 5.51 -2.51
CA SER A 406 49.08 5.19 -1.10
C SER A 406 49.86 6.12 -0.17
N PHE A 407 49.21 6.58 0.89
CA PHE A 407 49.81 7.25 2.03
C PHE A 407 49.47 6.51 3.33
N TYR A 408 50.48 6.09 4.09
CA TYR A 408 50.28 5.50 5.40
C TYR A 408 50.39 6.55 6.50
N SER A 409 49.37 6.63 7.36
CA SER A 409 49.33 7.51 8.52
C SER A 409 49.56 6.71 9.81
N PRO A 410 50.79 6.70 10.37
CA PRO A 410 51.11 5.89 11.55
C PRO A 410 50.35 6.31 12.81
N GLY A 411 49.93 7.57 12.89
CA GLY A 411 49.23 8.12 14.05
C GLY A 411 47.84 7.53 14.27
N ILE A 412 47.21 7.01 13.20
CA ILE A 412 45.89 6.36 13.24
C ILE A 412 45.93 4.92 12.72
N ASN A 413 47.12 4.40 12.37
CA ASN A 413 47.33 3.07 11.79
C ASN A 413 46.43 2.83 10.56
N THR A 414 46.47 3.73 9.59
CA THR A 414 45.59 3.70 8.41
C THR A 414 46.40 3.85 7.12
N THR A 415 46.13 3.01 6.12
CA THR A 415 46.58 3.23 4.75
C THR A 415 45.48 3.93 3.97
N ILE A 416 45.79 5.08 3.38
CA ILE A 416 44.89 5.89 2.57
C ILE A 416 45.32 5.76 1.12
N ILE A 417 44.42 5.36 0.23
CA ILE A 417 44.66 5.28 -1.22
C ILE A 417 43.78 6.33 -1.87
N THR A 418 44.37 7.29 -2.58
CA THR A 418 43.61 8.39 -3.19
C THR A 418 43.92 8.47 -4.68
N ASP A 419 42.86 8.47 -5.48
CA ASP A 419 42.94 8.58 -6.92
C ASP A 419 43.18 10.05 -7.36
N ALA A 420 43.37 10.30 -8.65
CA ALA A 420 43.55 11.64 -9.21
C ALA A 420 42.31 12.55 -9.13
N ALA A 421 41.09 11.98 -9.11
CA ALA A 421 39.85 12.71 -8.92
C ALA A 421 39.62 13.13 -7.45
N GLY A 422 40.36 12.51 -6.52
CA GLY A 422 40.29 12.76 -5.08
C GLY A 422 39.43 11.75 -4.33
N ASN A 423 38.95 10.71 -5.01
CA ASN A 423 38.22 9.60 -4.40
C ASN A 423 39.20 8.74 -3.61
N ALA A 424 38.77 8.24 -2.44
CA ALA A 424 39.70 7.59 -1.54
C ALA A 424 39.13 6.36 -0.82
N ALA A 425 39.99 5.37 -0.60
CA ALA A 425 39.76 4.28 0.35
C ALA A 425 40.66 4.45 1.57
N TRP A 426 40.09 4.38 2.76
CA TRP A 426 40.81 4.46 4.03
C TRP A 426 40.75 3.09 4.70
N LEU A 427 41.86 2.37 4.67
CA LEU A 427 41.97 1.02 5.24
C LEU A 427 42.45 1.13 6.68
N ILE A 428 41.52 1.11 7.63
CA ILE A 428 41.81 1.22 9.06
C ILE A 428 42.49 -0.06 9.55
N GLY A 429 43.55 0.09 10.34
CA GLY A 429 44.28 -1.05 10.89
C GLY A 429 45.26 -1.73 9.92
N VAL A 430 45.27 -1.35 8.64
CA VAL A 430 46.04 -1.99 7.59
C VAL A 430 47.29 -1.18 7.25
N GLY A 431 48.46 -1.78 7.44
CA GLY A 431 49.74 -1.23 7.02
C GLY A 431 50.13 -1.62 5.58
N PRO A 432 51.00 -0.86 4.89
CA PRO A 432 51.34 -1.09 3.48
C PRO A 432 51.93 -2.47 3.17
N ALA A 433 52.63 -3.08 4.14
CA ALA A 433 53.24 -4.40 3.96
C ALA A 433 52.22 -5.56 3.99
N GLN A 434 50.97 -5.29 4.39
CA GLN A 434 49.89 -6.26 4.41
C GLN A 434 49.12 -6.29 3.08
N LEU A 435 49.41 -5.37 2.16
CA LEU A 435 48.74 -5.26 0.87
C LEU A 435 49.50 -6.03 -0.20
N ASP A 436 48.77 -6.78 -1.02
CA ASP A 436 49.29 -7.42 -2.23
C ASP A 436 48.35 -7.27 -3.41
N ALA A 437 48.86 -7.54 -4.61
CA ALA A 437 48.13 -7.29 -5.86
C ALA A 437 46.82 -8.10 -6.02
N SER A 438 46.64 -9.22 -5.31
CA SER A 438 45.41 -10.02 -5.39
C SER A 438 44.23 -9.36 -4.69
N MET A 439 44.48 -8.42 -3.78
CA MET A 439 43.48 -7.67 -3.03
C MET A 439 42.86 -6.52 -3.84
N PHE A 440 43.27 -6.35 -5.10
CA PHE A 440 42.86 -5.21 -5.91
C PHE A 440 42.31 -5.66 -7.26
N LYS A 441 41.20 -5.04 -7.65
CA LYS A 441 40.64 -5.11 -9.00
C LYS A 441 40.55 -3.72 -9.60
N PHE A 442 40.62 -3.67 -10.93
CA PHE A 442 40.53 -2.46 -11.72
C PHE A 442 39.57 -2.76 -12.85
N THR A 443 38.41 -2.10 -12.87
CA THR A 443 37.31 -2.41 -13.81
C THR A 443 36.84 -1.22 -14.60
#